data_AF-B9RY18-F1
#
_entry.id   AF-B9RY18-F1
#
_cell.length_a   1.000
_cell.length_b   1.000
_cell.length_c   1.000
_cell.angle_alpha   90.00
_cell.angle_beta   90.00
_cell.angle_gamma   90.00
#
_symmetry.space_group_name_H-M   'P 1'
#
loop_
_entity.id
_entity.type
_entity.pdbx_description
1 polymer ?
#
loop_
_entity_poly.entity_id
_entity_poly.type
_entity_poly.pdbx_seq_one_letter_code
_entity_poly.pdbx_strand_id
1 'polypeptide(L)'
;MFEFQSRSLVLKSENKSYRPVFFRKEDLEKSLLRASRQQKKLNPAFRQGDIQVAVFEEIIKSMKESSTSTWDDVVFIPPGFDVSTGTA
;
A
#
# COMPACT_ATOMS: atom_id res chain seq x y z
N MET A 1 -8.49 -0.46 14.72
CA MET A 1 -8.02 0.64 13.82
C MET A 1 -8.19 0.17 12.38
N PHE A 2 -8.48 1.05 11.40
CA PHE A 2 -8.62 0.63 10.00
C PHE A 2 -7.36 0.94 9.20
N GLU A 3 -6.96 -0.02 8.38
CA GLU A 3 -5.88 0.09 7.42
C GLU A 3 -6.42 0.13 5.99
N PHE A 4 -5.71 0.85 5.13
CA PHE A 4 -6.07 1.07 3.73
C PHE A 4 -4.95 0.54 2.82
N GLN A 5 -5.33 -0.21 1.78
CA GLN A 5 -4.39 -0.71 0.78
C GLN A 5 -5.00 -0.67 -0.62
N SER A 6 -4.17 -0.80 -1.64
CA SER A 6 -4.59 -0.91 -3.04
C SER A 6 -3.69 -1.90 -3.76
N ARG A 7 -4.28 -2.77 -4.59
CA ARG A 7 -3.52 -3.69 -5.47
C ARG A 7 -2.81 -2.97 -6.61
N SER A 8 -3.23 -1.74 -6.89
CA SER A 8 -2.67 -0.88 -7.93
C SER A 8 -1.45 -0.08 -7.44
N LEU A 9 -1.08 -0.22 -6.16
CA LEU A 9 0.09 0.43 -5.57
C LEU A 9 1.11 -0.59 -5.06
N VAL A 10 2.33 -0.50 -5.58
CA VAL A 10 3.47 -1.30 -5.14
C VAL A 10 4.65 -0.36 -4.96
N LEU A 11 5.35 -0.48 -3.85
CA LEU A 11 6.60 0.24 -3.62
C LEU A 11 7.75 -0.57 -4.15
N LYS A 12 8.63 0.07 -4.91
CA LYS A 12 9.85 -0.57 -5.41
C LYS A 12 11.04 0.07 -4.72
N SER A 13 11.91 -0.77 -4.16
CA SER A 13 13.22 -0.37 -3.66
C SER A 13 14.23 -1.37 -4.18
N GLU A 14 15.17 -0.89 -4.99
CA GLU A 14 16.16 -1.73 -5.67
C GLU A 14 15.48 -2.90 -6.42
N ASN A 15 15.79 -4.15 -6.02
CA ASN A 15 15.25 -5.37 -6.61
C ASN A 15 14.06 -5.95 -5.83
N LYS A 16 13.52 -5.22 -4.86
CA LYS A 16 12.38 -5.67 -4.04
C LYS A 16 11.14 -4.82 -4.28
N SER A 17 10.00 -5.49 -4.27
CA SER A 17 8.68 -4.89 -4.32
C SER A 17 7.98 -5.12 -2.99
N TYR A 18 7.30 -4.10 -2.49
CA TYR A 18 6.58 -4.14 -1.22
C TYR A 18 5.13 -3.69 -1.42
N ARG A 19 4.23 -4.30 -0.66
CA ARG A 19 2.81 -3.94 -0.58
C ARG A 19 2.60 -2.98 0.59
N PRO A 20 2.33 -1.69 0.31
CA PRO A 20 2.13 -0.72 1.36
C PRO A 20 0.73 -0.83 1.97
N VAL A 21 0.67 -0.70 3.30
CA VAL A 21 -0.55 -0.64 4.10
C VAL A 21 -0.56 0.69 4.86
N PHE A 22 -1.59 1.50 4.68
CA PHE A 22 -1.66 2.86 5.21
C PHE A 22 -2.65 2.97 6.35
N PHE A 23 -2.25 3.66 7.43
CA PHE A 23 -3.15 4.01 8.55
C PHE A 23 -4.17 5.10 8.18
N ARG A 24 -3.96 5.77 7.05
CA ARG A 24 -4.74 6.94 6.61
C ARG A 24 -5.10 6.82 5.15
N LYS A 25 -6.40 6.95 4.85
CA LYS A 25 -6.92 6.88 3.49
C LYS A 25 -6.34 7.98 2.61
N GLU A 26 -6.17 9.18 3.15
CA GLU A 26 -5.60 10.32 2.43
C GLU A 26 -4.15 10.09 1.99
N ASP A 27 -3.37 9.35 2.78
CA ASP A 27 -1.98 9.04 2.45
C ASP A 27 -1.92 8.03 1.29
N LEU A 28 -2.79 7.01 1.30
CA LEU A 28 -2.95 6.08 0.19
C LEU A 28 -3.37 6.80 -1.11
N GLU A 29 -4.39 7.64 -1.04
CA GLU A 29 -4.92 8.40 -2.19
C GLU A 29 -3.86 9.33 -2.79
N LYS A 30 -3.07 10.01 -1.95
CA LYS A 30 -1.94 10.85 -2.37
C LYS A 30 -0.87 10.02 -3.10
N SER A 31 -0.50 8.85 -2.57
CA SER A 31 0.46 7.95 -3.22
C SER A 31 -0.04 7.42 -4.57
N LEU A 32 -1.32 7.07 -4.66
CA LEU A 32 -1.96 6.63 -5.90
C LEU A 32 -1.98 7.71 -6.99
N LEU A 33 -2.32 8.95 -6.61
CA LEU A 33 -2.29 10.10 -7.49
C LEU A 33 -0.88 10.39 -8.00
N ARG A 34 0.13 10.35 -7.10
CA ARG A 34 1.55 10.52 -7.47
C ARG A 34 2.00 9.43 -8.45
N ALA A 35 1.69 8.17 -8.18
CA ALA A 35 2.03 7.05 -9.06
C ALA A 35 1.38 7.19 -10.45
N SER A 36 0.11 7.62 -10.52
CA SER A 36 -0.59 7.89 -11.79
C SER A 36 0.15 8.93 -12.63
N ARG A 37 0.56 10.04 -12.01
CA ARG A 37 1.29 11.12 -12.67
C ARG A 37 2.64 10.66 -13.19
N GLN A 38 3.39 9.90 -12.39
CA GLN A 38 4.70 9.37 -12.80
C GLN A 38 4.60 8.40 -13.98
N GLN A 39 3.61 7.52 -13.99
CA GLN A 39 3.44 6.52 -15.05
C GLN A 39 2.81 7.10 -16.33
N LYS A 40 2.40 8.38 -16.34
CA LYS A 40 1.64 9.03 -17.42
C LYS A 40 0.42 8.20 -17.89
N LYS A 41 -0.16 7.44 -16.96
CA LYS A 41 -1.30 6.55 -17.19
C LYS A 41 -2.35 6.81 -16.12
N LEU A 42 -3.62 6.67 -16.49
CA LEU A 42 -4.71 6.62 -15.53
C LEU A 42 -4.47 5.45 -14.59
N ASN A 43 -4.29 5.75 -13.30
CA ASN A 43 -4.11 4.71 -12.30
C ASN A 43 -5.45 3.96 -12.14
N PRO A 44 -5.48 2.63 -12.33
CA PRO A 44 -6.69 1.83 -12.09
C PRO A 44 -7.23 1.99 -10.67
N ALA A 45 -6.46 2.55 -9.73
CA ALA A 45 -6.92 2.87 -8.38
C ALA A 45 -8.01 3.93 -8.26
N PHE A 46 -8.26 4.71 -9.32
CA PHE A 46 -9.45 5.57 -9.38
C PHE A 46 -10.71 4.80 -9.78
N ARG A 47 -10.62 3.50 -10.05
CA ARG A 47 -11.78 2.63 -10.23
C ARG A 47 -12.37 2.28 -8.87
N GLN A 48 -13.70 2.31 -8.80
CA GLN A 48 -14.44 1.90 -7.61
C GLN A 48 -14.06 0.47 -7.22
N GLY A 49 -13.71 0.26 -5.95
CA GLY A 49 -13.35 -1.05 -5.38
C GLY A 49 -11.85 -1.37 -5.34
N ASP A 50 -10.96 -0.49 -5.80
CA ASP A 50 -9.52 -0.73 -5.75
C ASP A 50 -8.90 -0.47 -4.35
N ILE A 51 -9.48 0.45 -3.59
CA ILE A 51 -9.12 0.67 -2.18
C ILE A 51 -9.80 -0.39 -1.32
N GLN A 52 -8.99 -1.17 -0.62
CA GLN A 52 -9.43 -2.18 0.34
C GLN A 52 -9.21 -1.67 1.75
N VAL A 53 -10.16 -2.00 2.64
CA VAL A 53 -10.13 -1.65 4.05
C VAL A 53 -10.02 -2.93 4.85
N ALA A 54 -9.15 -2.93 5.85
CA ALA A 54 -8.96 -4.05 6.78
C ALA A 54 -8.83 -3.55 8.21
N VAL A 55 -9.12 -4.42 9.18
CA VAL A 55 -8.92 -4.11 10.60
C VAL A 55 -7.48 -4.44 10.97
N PHE A 56 -6.75 -3.48 11.53
CA PHE A 56 -5.33 -3.63 11.89
C PHE A 56 -5.10 -4.85 12.79
N GLU A 57 -5.95 -5.01 13.78
CA GLU A 57 -5.88 -6.10 14.75
C GLU A 57 -6.03 -7.48 14.08
N GLU A 58 -6.86 -7.59 13.05
CA GLU A 58 -7.01 -8.82 12.24
C GLU A 58 -5.79 -9.08 11.35
N ILE A 59 -5.18 -8.02 10.80
CA ILE A 59 -3.93 -8.13 10.04
C ILE A 59 -2.82 -8.68 10.94
N ILE A 60 -2.60 -8.08 12.11
CA ILE A 60 -1.55 -8.51 13.05
C ILE A 60 -1.82 -9.93 13.55
N LYS A 61 -3.07 -10.28 13.84
CA LYS A 61 -3.44 -11.65 14.19
C LYS A 61 -3.08 -12.64 13.07
N SER A 62 -3.45 -12.31 11.83
CA SER A 62 -3.15 -13.14 10.66
C SER A 62 -1.66 -13.27 10.39
N MET A 63 -0.87 -12.21 10.62
CA MET A 63 0.60 -12.25 10.55
C MET A 63 1.20 -13.19 11.59
N LYS A 64 0.68 -13.20 12.82
CA LYS A 64 1.15 -14.09 13.89
C LYS A 64 0.79 -15.55 13.65
N GLU A 65 -0.38 -15.80 13.07
CA GLU A 65 -0.92 -17.15 12.85
C GLU A 65 -0.40 -17.78 11.54
N SER A 66 0.01 -16.96 10.58
CA SER A 66 0.56 -17.40 9.30
C SER A 66 2.05 -17.71 9.39
N SER A 67 2.44 -18.93 9.00
CA SER A 67 3.83 -19.33 8.75
C SER A 67 4.24 -19.18 7.27
N THR A 68 3.37 -18.62 6.43
CA THR A 68 3.64 -18.39 5.00
C THR A 68 4.37 -17.08 4.77
N SER A 69 5.16 -17.01 3.68
CA SER A 69 5.87 -15.81 3.22
C SER A 69 4.94 -14.69 2.68
N THR A 70 3.62 -14.86 2.82
CA THR A 70 2.59 -13.92 2.36
C THR A 70 2.67 -12.56 3.06
N TRP A 71 3.46 -12.40 4.12
CA TRP A 71 3.59 -11.14 4.86
C TRP A 71 4.97 -10.48 4.72
N ASP A 72 5.92 -11.14 4.04
CA ASP A 72 7.33 -10.70 3.98
C ASP A 72 7.53 -9.39 3.20
N ASP A 73 6.60 -9.08 2.30
CA ASP A 73 6.62 -7.89 1.46
C ASP A 73 5.64 -6.80 1.94
N VAL A 74 4.94 -7.00 3.05
CA VAL A 74 4.00 -6.01 3.60
C VAL A 74 4.74 -4.98 4.45
N VAL A 75 4.49 -3.70 4.18
CA VAL A 75 5.06 -2.58 4.95
C VAL A 75 3.98 -1.62 5.41
N PHE A 76 4.01 -1.26 6.70
CA PHE A 76 3.10 -0.26 7.25
C PHE A 76 3.66 1.14 7.02
N ILE A 77 2.80 2.05 6.54
CA ILE A 77 3.13 3.43 6.22
C ILE A 77 2.55 4.35 7.30
N PRO A 78 3.39 4.93 8.19
CA PRO A 78 2.93 5.82 9.24
C PRO A 78 2.20 7.05 8.69
N PRO A 79 1.26 7.63 9.47
CA PRO A 79 0.61 8.88 9.13
C PRO A 79 1.61 9.99 8.78
N GLY A 80 1.43 10.60 7.61
CA GLY A 80 2.25 11.74 7.17
C GLY A 80 3.61 11.35 6.60
N PHE A 81 3.91 10.05 6.52
CA PHE A 81 5.12 9.57 5.87
C PHE A 81 4.98 9.70 4.35
N ASP A 82 5.87 10.47 3.72
CA ASP A 82 5.87 10.64 2.27
C ASP A 82 6.64 9.49 1.61
N VAL A 83 5.89 8.51 1.09
CA VAL A 83 6.51 7.39 0.39
C VAL A 83 6.95 7.83 -1.01
N SER A 84 8.22 8.22 -1.12
CA SER A 84 8.88 8.43 -2.40
C SER A 84 9.13 7.09 -3.07
N THR A 85 8.28 6.73 -4.04
CA THR A 85 8.65 5.69 -5.01
C THR A 85 9.93 6.16 -5.70
N GLY A 86 11.00 5.38 -5.56
CA GLY A 86 12.28 5.65 -6.21
C GLY A 86 12.07 5.81 -7.70
N THR A 87 12.71 6.84 -8.28
CA THR A 87 12.83 6.97 -9.73
C THR A 87 13.60 5.75 -10.22
N ALA A 88 12.96 4.94 -11.05
CA ALA A 88 13.66 4.00 -11.92
C ALA A 88 14.55 4.76 -12.90
#